data_AF-A0A2N1PL63-F1
#
_entry.id   AF-A0A2N1PL63-F1
#
_cell.length_a   1.000
_cell.length_b   1.000
_cell.length_c   1.000
_cell.angle_alpha   90.00
_cell.angle_beta   90.00
_cell.angle_gamma   90.00
#
_symmetry.space_group_name_H-M   'P 1'
#
loop_
_entity.id
_entity.type
_entity.pdbx_description
1 polymer ?
#
loop_
_entity_poly.entity_id
_entity_poly.type
_entity_poly.pdbx_seq_one_letter_code
_entity_poly.pdbx_strand_id
1 'polypeptide(L)'
;MNKTFMASKTDIFRNASVGYNGNYQIDTYIQGYTDAVFFLIEAIKNSKATIDTIIYPLVYCSRHCCELYLKFLIDKLIYINETVKPDFAHQFRAIHDLSILWKELLELSKIDSRLLVICDSISEYILDFAQVDDNGQAFRYPYSLDGTKHLSGISCINLTNFYTRFLELNNHFNNMDLLTSRLVEEYQQKIYIAGKSRFEIKQIAKDLPNIKNWNNSNFRDVKDHIKSKYALSSNQLSKIINLIKTHREFSLIIGKELPLVELTPGDFSWFIENYNSFIHERDNGNDYVKISNKYLAKIKQRLNLKTITSIAIIYDIGFFDLYPEVYDRDFDFMKKKRKEILIRHYLIGNGIVKSTLKVGLSIMCQPTLLEVLALYDCKTTKPL
;
A
#
# COMPACT_ATOMS: atom_id res chain seq x y z
N MET A 1 30.64 -26.00 23.47
CA MET A 1 30.33 -25.19 22.27
C MET A 1 29.49 -26.04 21.34
N ASN A 2 28.39 -25.51 20.79
CA ASN A 2 27.52 -26.23 19.86
C ASN A 2 28.29 -26.52 18.57
N LYS A 3 28.44 -27.80 18.20
CA LYS A 3 29.20 -28.22 17.01
C LYS A 3 28.35 -28.36 15.74
N THR A 4 27.02 -28.40 15.90
CA THR A 4 26.06 -28.55 14.79
C THR A 4 25.65 -27.21 14.22
N PHE A 5 25.37 -26.23 15.08
CA PHE A 5 24.91 -24.89 14.70
C PHE A 5 26.03 -23.87 14.91
N MET A 6 27.11 -23.98 14.12
CA MET A 6 28.24 -23.06 14.16
C MET A 6 28.62 -22.57 12.77
N ALA A 7 29.11 -21.33 12.68
CA ALA A 7 29.60 -20.76 11.43
C ALA A 7 30.93 -21.39 11.00
N SER A 8 31.09 -21.60 9.69
CA SER A 8 32.36 -21.99 9.09
C SER A 8 33.29 -20.77 8.99
N LYS A 9 34.54 -20.92 9.43
CA LYS A 9 35.57 -19.88 9.27
C LYS A 9 36.29 -19.97 7.92
N THR A 10 36.20 -21.11 7.23
CA THR A 10 36.91 -21.39 5.97
C THR A 10 35.99 -21.37 4.76
N ASP A 11 34.73 -21.80 4.92
CA ASP A 11 33.69 -21.76 3.88
C ASP A 11 32.62 -20.73 4.26
N ILE A 12 33.03 -19.46 4.28
CA ILE A 12 32.18 -18.37 4.77
C ILE A 12 30.96 -18.10 3.87
N PHE A 13 31.03 -18.47 2.59
CA PHE A 13 29.97 -18.24 1.61
C PHE A 13 28.75 -19.14 1.80
N ARG A 14 28.88 -20.22 2.58
CA ARG A 14 27.77 -21.11 2.95
C ARG A 14 27.23 -20.87 4.36
N ASN A 15 27.68 -19.80 5.02
CA ASN A 15 27.10 -19.39 6.29
C ASN A 15 25.78 -18.65 6.05
N ALA A 16 24.69 -19.16 6.61
CA ALA A 16 23.46 -18.39 6.74
C ALA A 16 23.54 -17.48 7.97
N SER A 17 23.18 -16.21 7.82
CA SER A 17 22.97 -15.32 8.95
C SER A 17 21.62 -15.66 9.59
N VAL A 18 21.55 -15.81 10.91
CA VAL A 18 20.28 -16.12 11.61
C VAL A 18 20.15 -15.27 12.87
N GLY A 19 18.96 -15.19 13.43
CA GLY A 19 18.68 -14.35 14.62
C GLY A 19 18.98 -12.87 14.35
N TYR A 20 19.60 -12.19 15.32
CA TYR A 20 19.92 -10.77 15.22
C TYR A 20 20.84 -10.40 14.06
N ASN A 21 21.68 -11.34 13.57
CA ASN A 21 22.59 -11.06 12.46
C ASN A 21 21.87 -10.97 11.11
N GLY A 22 20.76 -11.71 10.94
CA GLY A 22 19.94 -11.64 9.73
C GLY A 22 18.87 -10.54 9.79
N ASN A 23 18.39 -10.20 10.99
CA ASN A 23 17.26 -9.30 11.23
C ASN A 23 16.01 -9.63 10.38
N TYR A 24 15.85 -10.91 10.05
CA TYR A 24 14.75 -11.39 9.21
C TYR A 24 13.41 -11.29 9.93
N GLN A 25 12.42 -10.72 9.25
CA GLN A 25 11.05 -10.64 9.73
C GLN A 25 10.23 -11.84 9.22
N ILE A 26 8.96 -11.93 9.62
CA ILE A 26 8.08 -13.05 9.29
C ILE A 26 7.93 -13.28 7.77
N ASP A 27 8.05 -12.22 6.96
CA ASP A 27 8.05 -12.26 5.49
C ASP A 27 9.15 -13.17 4.92
N THR A 28 10.35 -13.14 5.50
CA THR A 28 11.48 -13.97 5.08
C THR A 28 11.22 -15.45 5.38
N TYR A 29 10.57 -15.74 6.51
CA TYR A 29 10.18 -17.11 6.86
C TYR A 29 9.10 -17.63 5.92
N ILE A 30 8.08 -16.81 5.65
CA ILE A 30 7.02 -17.10 4.67
C ILE A 30 7.64 -17.46 3.31
N GLN A 31 8.54 -16.61 2.81
CA GLN A 31 9.23 -16.85 1.53
C GLN A 31 10.04 -18.14 1.57
N GLY A 32 10.81 -18.38 2.63
CA GLY A 32 11.64 -19.58 2.75
C GLY A 32 10.84 -20.90 2.74
N TYR A 33 9.69 -20.94 3.42
CA TYR A 33 8.82 -22.12 3.38
C TYR A 33 8.08 -22.24 2.03
N THR A 34 7.73 -21.13 1.40
CA THR A 34 7.10 -21.13 0.07
C THR A 34 8.08 -21.65 -0.99
N ASP A 35 9.33 -21.19 -0.96
CA ASP A 35 10.41 -21.68 -1.83
C ASP A 35 10.68 -23.17 -1.59
N ALA A 36 10.63 -23.64 -0.34
CA ALA A 36 10.76 -25.06 -0.03
C ALA A 36 9.66 -25.89 -0.72
N VAL A 37 8.41 -25.43 -0.72
CA VAL A 37 7.32 -26.12 -1.45
C VAL A 37 7.65 -26.20 -2.95
N PHE A 38 8.10 -25.11 -3.56
CA PHE A 38 8.46 -25.09 -4.98
C PHE A 38 9.64 -26.02 -5.29
N PHE A 39 10.69 -26.01 -4.47
CA PHE A 39 11.83 -26.91 -4.65
C PHE A 39 11.46 -28.38 -4.51
N LEU A 40 10.57 -28.73 -3.57
CA LEU A 40 10.09 -30.10 -3.40
C LEU A 40 9.28 -30.57 -4.62
N ILE A 41 8.46 -29.70 -5.19
CA ILE A 41 7.69 -29.99 -6.42
C ILE A 41 8.63 -30.18 -7.61
N GLU A 42 9.62 -29.32 -7.77
CA GLU A 42 10.62 -29.44 -8.83
C GLU A 42 11.47 -30.70 -8.67
N ALA A 43 11.80 -31.11 -7.44
CA ALA A 43 12.49 -32.36 -7.19
C ALA A 43 11.68 -33.58 -7.66
N ILE A 44 10.36 -33.59 -7.43
CA ILE A 44 9.46 -34.64 -7.92
C ILE A 44 9.42 -34.63 -9.45
N LYS A 45 9.18 -33.47 -10.08
CA LYS A 45 9.12 -33.36 -11.55
C LYS A 45 10.39 -33.85 -12.24
N ASN A 46 11.54 -33.60 -11.61
CA ASN A 46 12.85 -34.02 -12.12
C ASN A 46 13.25 -35.44 -11.68
N SER A 47 12.32 -36.24 -11.15
CA SER A 47 12.56 -37.61 -10.68
C SER A 47 13.69 -37.73 -9.64
N LYS A 48 13.92 -36.66 -8.86
CA LYS A 48 14.91 -36.63 -7.77
C LYS A 48 14.32 -37.04 -6.43
N ALA A 49 13.00 -37.20 -6.33
CA ALA A 49 12.30 -37.62 -5.13
C ALA A 49 11.00 -38.36 -5.46
N THR A 50 10.52 -39.20 -4.54
CA THR A 50 9.26 -39.94 -4.70
C THR A 50 8.09 -39.16 -4.11
N ILE A 51 6.97 -39.14 -4.82
CA ILE A 51 5.76 -38.41 -4.40
C ILE A 51 5.32 -38.87 -3.00
N ASP A 52 5.27 -40.17 -2.77
CA ASP A 52 4.76 -40.77 -1.53
C ASP A 52 5.59 -40.39 -0.28
N THR A 53 6.86 -40.00 -0.44
CA THR A 53 7.69 -39.57 0.69
C THR A 53 7.67 -38.05 0.86
N ILE A 54 7.65 -37.30 -0.25
CA ILE A 54 7.71 -35.84 -0.24
C ILE A 54 6.36 -35.18 0.05
N ILE A 55 5.24 -35.84 -0.22
CA ILE A 55 3.92 -35.25 -0.02
C ILE A 55 3.71 -34.75 1.43
N TYR A 56 4.26 -35.46 2.42
CA TYR A 56 4.17 -35.09 3.83
C TYR A 56 4.89 -33.77 4.15
N PRO A 57 6.23 -33.64 3.95
CA PRO A 57 6.93 -32.38 4.19
C PRO A 57 6.45 -31.26 3.26
N LEU A 58 6.03 -31.56 2.04
CA LEU A 58 5.50 -30.57 1.10
C LEU A 58 4.22 -29.93 1.63
N VAL A 59 3.23 -30.74 2.01
CA VAL A 59 1.95 -30.22 2.53
C VAL A 59 2.15 -29.55 3.89
N TYR A 60 3.05 -30.07 4.74
CA TYR A 60 3.42 -29.41 5.99
C TYR A 60 4.01 -28.01 5.76
N CYS A 61 4.96 -27.87 4.82
CA CYS A 61 5.51 -26.57 4.46
C CYS A 61 4.43 -25.61 3.95
N SER A 62 3.55 -26.07 3.05
CA SER A 62 2.41 -25.27 2.55
C SER A 62 1.48 -24.81 3.67
N ARG A 63 1.12 -25.72 4.59
CA ARG A 63 0.28 -25.42 5.75
C ARG A 63 0.95 -24.42 6.68
N HIS A 64 2.26 -24.54 6.89
CA HIS A 64 3.00 -23.58 7.72
C HIS A 64 3.14 -22.20 7.04
N CYS A 65 3.25 -22.15 5.71
CA CYS A 65 3.15 -20.89 4.97
C CYS A 65 1.82 -20.18 5.26
N CYS A 66 0.71 -20.92 5.25
CA CYS A 66 -0.61 -20.37 5.56
C CYS A 66 -0.65 -19.76 6.97
N GLU A 67 -0.15 -20.49 7.99
CA GLU A 67 -0.10 -19.97 9.37
C GLU A 67 0.69 -18.66 9.46
N LEU A 68 1.89 -18.63 8.88
CA LEU A 68 2.74 -17.44 8.93
C LEU A 68 2.12 -16.26 8.18
N TYR A 69 1.51 -16.51 7.00
CA TYR A 69 0.79 -15.47 6.25
C TYR A 69 -0.39 -14.91 7.04
N LEU A 70 -1.23 -15.77 7.64
CA LEU A 70 -2.35 -15.31 8.47
C LEU A 70 -1.85 -14.45 9.63
N LYS A 71 -0.78 -14.88 10.32
CA LYS A 71 -0.18 -14.11 11.41
C LYS A 71 0.35 -12.75 10.95
N PHE A 72 1.04 -12.73 9.82
CA PHE A 72 1.56 -11.50 9.22
C PHE A 72 0.45 -10.51 8.88
N LEU A 73 -0.65 -10.99 8.27
CA LEU A 73 -1.79 -10.15 7.94
C LEU A 73 -2.51 -9.65 9.21
N ILE A 74 -2.66 -10.50 10.24
CA ILE A 74 -3.22 -10.10 11.54
C ILE A 74 -2.39 -8.98 12.16
N ASP A 75 -1.05 -9.10 12.21
CA ASP A 75 -0.16 -8.05 12.74
C ASP A 75 -0.39 -6.70 12.02
N LYS A 76 -0.55 -6.71 10.69
CA LYS A 76 -0.86 -5.49 9.90
C LYS A 76 -2.21 -4.90 10.24
N LEU A 77 -3.24 -5.73 10.41
CA LEU A 77 -4.59 -5.25 10.75
C LEU A 77 -4.66 -4.73 12.18
N ILE A 78 -3.94 -5.33 13.12
CA ILE A 78 -3.78 -4.80 14.48
C ILE A 78 -3.14 -3.41 14.42
N TYR A 79 -2.10 -3.22 13.60
CA TYR A 79 -1.40 -1.95 13.49
C TYR A 79 -2.32 -0.79 13.05
N ILE A 80 -3.29 -1.03 12.16
CA ILE A 80 -4.23 -0.01 11.70
C ILE A 80 -5.50 0.10 12.56
N ASN A 81 -5.73 -0.84 13.47
CA ASN A 81 -6.94 -0.91 14.28
C ASN A 81 -6.68 -0.43 15.73
N GLU A 82 -6.93 0.85 15.97
CA GLU A 82 -6.75 1.49 17.28
C GLU A 82 -7.66 0.93 18.39
N THR A 83 -8.69 0.14 18.04
CA THR A 83 -9.60 -0.47 19.02
C THR A 83 -9.06 -1.78 19.61
N VAL A 84 -8.03 -2.36 18.99
CA VAL A 84 -7.44 -3.61 19.45
C VAL A 84 -6.62 -3.36 20.70
N LYS A 85 -6.80 -4.23 21.71
CA LYS A 85 -6.04 -4.15 22.96
C LYS A 85 -4.55 -4.46 22.72
N PRO A 86 -3.61 -3.72 23.34
CA PRO A 86 -2.17 -3.96 23.16
C PRO A 86 -1.74 -5.41 23.38
N ASP A 87 -2.32 -6.09 24.38
CA ASP A 87 -1.95 -7.47 24.73
C ASP A 87 -2.42 -8.52 23.71
N PHE A 88 -3.40 -8.18 22.86
CA PHE A 88 -3.92 -9.09 21.84
C PHE A 88 -2.83 -9.53 20.86
N ALA A 89 -1.93 -8.61 20.51
CA ALA A 89 -0.79 -8.87 19.63
C ALA A 89 0.13 -9.98 20.17
N HIS A 90 0.30 -10.08 21.49
CA HIS A 90 1.09 -11.15 22.11
C HIS A 90 0.33 -12.47 22.17
N GLN A 91 -0.98 -12.42 22.42
CA GLN A 91 -1.82 -13.60 22.59
C GLN A 91 -1.96 -14.39 21.28
N PHE A 92 -2.20 -13.72 20.15
CA PHE A 92 -2.46 -14.44 18.90
C PHE A 92 -1.20 -15.12 18.31
N ARG A 93 0.01 -14.62 18.60
CA ARG A 93 1.26 -15.19 18.08
C ARG A 93 1.52 -16.62 18.54
N ALA A 94 1.00 -16.99 19.72
CA ALA A 94 1.07 -18.33 20.28
C ALA A 94 0.03 -19.29 19.67
N ILE A 95 -0.94 -18.78 18.92
CA ILE A 95 -1.96 -19.59 18.26
C ILE A 95 -1.35 -20.21 17.01
N HIS A 96 -1.45 -21.53 16.88
CA HIS A 96 -1.01 -22.24 15.67
C HIS A 96 -2.19 -22.75 14.85
N ASP A 97 -3.37 -22.82 15.44
CA ASP A 97 -4.61 -23.31 14.83
C ASP A 97 -5.08 -22.38 13.68
N LEU A 98 -5.25 -22.94 12.48
CA LEU A 98 -5.63 -22.16 11.31
C LEU A 98 -7.07 -21.66 11.40
N SER A 99 -8.00 -22.44 11.92
CA SER A 99 -9.40 -22.03 12.09
C SER A 99 -9.51 -20.82 13.01
N ILE A 100 -8.77 -20.82 14.12
CA ILE A 100 -8.74 -19.69 15.05
C ILE A 100 -8.08 -18.47 14.41
N LEU A 101 -6.90 -18.64 13.78
CA LEU A 101 -6.22 -17.52 13.09
C LEU A 101 -7.10 -16.91 11.99
N TRP A 102 -7.78 -17.75 11.21
CA TRP A 102 -8.69 -17.32 10.15
C TRP A 102 -9.87 -16.51 10.71
N LYS A 103 -10.49 -16.99 11.80
CA LYS A 103 -11.57 -16.27 12.47
C LYS A 103 -11.13 -14.89 12.95
N GLU A 104 -9.96 -14.78 13.58
CA GLU A 104 -9.43 -13.49 14.03
C GLU A 104 -9.15 -12.55 12.85
N LEU A 105 -8.57 -13.06 11.75
CA LEU A 105 -8.34 -12.28 10.55
C LEU A 105 -9.65 -11.75 9.95
N LEU A 106 -10.71 -12.56 9.90
CA LEU A 106 -12.04 -12.16 9.41
C LEU A 106 -12.65 -11.05 10.29
N GLU A 107 -12.56 -11.17 11.60
CA GLU A 107 -13.07 -10.14 12.53
C GLU A 107 -12.31 -8.83 12.36
N LEU A 108 -10.98 -8.86 12.30
CA LEU A 108 -10.15 -7.68 12.08
C LEU A 108 -10.37 -7.04 10.71
N SER A 109 -10.63 -7.86 9.68
CA SER A 109 -10.86 -7.39 8.31
C SER A 109 -12.11 -6.52 8.15
N LYS A 110 -13.03 -6.56 9.13
CA LYS A 110 -14.23 -5.69 9.14
C LYS A 110 -13.91 -4.20 9.26
N ILE A 111 -12.67 -3.85 9.62
CA ILE A 111 -12.22 -2.45 9.64
C ILE A 111 -12.32 -1.78 8.26
N ASP A 112 -12.14 -2.54 7.18
CA ASP A 112 -12.27 -2.05 5.82
C ASP A 112 -12.95 -3.06 4.90
N SER A 113 -14.10 -2.68 4.34
CA SER A 113 -14.91 -3.53 3.47
C SER A 113 -14.16 -4.13 2.27
N ARG A 114 -13.08 -3.49 1.79
CA ARG A 114 -12.27 -4.02 0.68
C ARG A 114 -11.55 -5.32 1.05
N LEU A 115 -11.21 -5.51 2.32
CA LEU A 115 -10.54 -6.73 2.81
C LEU A 115 -11.46 -7.94 2.72
N LEU A 116 -12.74 -7.77 3.05
CA LEU A 116 -13.72 -8.86 3.08
C LEU A 116 -13.86 -9.56 1.71
N VAL A 117 -13.79 -8.80 0.62
CA VAL A 117 -13.82 -9.36 -0.75
C VAL A 117 -12.66 -10.31 -1.01
N ILE A 118 -11.47 -9.98 -0.51
CA ILE A 118 -10.29 -10.84 -0.65
C ILE A 118 -10.38 -12.02 0.30
N CYS A 119 -10.88 -11.81 1.53
CA CYS A 119 -11.11 -12.89 2.48
C CYS A 119 -12.04 -13.98 1.91
N ASP A 120 -13.11 -13.59 1.22
CA ASP A 120 -14.02 -14.54 0.56
C ASP A 120 -13.28 -15.42 -0.47
N SER A 121 -12.30 -14.84 -1.16
CA SER A 121 -11.48 -15.55 -2.15
C SER A 121 -10.42 -16.48 -1.53
N ILE A 122 -10.06 -16.28 -0.25
CA ILE A 122 -9.08 -17.09 0.48
C ILE A 122 -9.75 -18.20 1.30
N SER A 123 -11.00 -17.97 1.72
CA SER A 123 -11.71 -18.78 2.71
C SER A 123 -11.68 -20.28 2.43
N GLU A 124 -12.02 -20.70 1.20
CA GLU A 124 -12.08 -22.13 0.85
C GLU A 124 -10.74 -22.84 1.07
N TYR A 125 -9.63 -22.20 0.73
CA TYR A 125 -8.31 -22.81 0.79
C TYR A 125 -7.84 -22.99 2.23
N ILE A 126 -8.10 -21.99 3.08
CA ILE A 126 -7.75 -22.06 4.50
C ILE A 126 -8.58 -23.12 5.20
N LEU A 127 -9.87 -23.21 4.87
CA LEU A 127 -10.76 -24.22 5.43
C LEU A 127 -10.38 -25.63 4.96
N ASP A 128 -9.93 -25.81 3.72
CA ASP A 128 -9.37 -27.09 3.25
C ASP A 128 -8.15 -27.51 4.10
N PHE A 129 -7.20 -26.59 4.34
CA PHE A 129 -6.04 -26.88 5.20
C PHE A 129 -6.46 -27.17 6.64
N ALA A 130 -7.36 -26.37 7.21
CA ALA A 130 -7.81 -26.51 8.59
C ALA A 130 -8.57 -27.83 8.81
N GLN A 131 -9.40 -28.25 7.84
CA GLN A 131 -10.11 -29.52 7.90
C GLN A 131 -9.17 -30.72 8.02
N VAL A 132 -7.99 -30.66 7.38
CA VAL A 132 -7.04 -31.77 7.33
C VAL A 132 -5.98 -31.69 8.42
N ASP A 133 -5.43 -30.49 8.67
CA ASP A 133 -4.30 -30.28 9.58
C ASP A 133 -4.33 -28.91 10.27
N ASP A 134 -5.38 -28.67 11.04
CA ASP A 134 -5.60 -27.39 11.74
C ASP A 134 -4.45 -27.00 12.66
N ASN A 135 -3.83 -27.96 13.34
CA ASN A 135 -2.77 -27.74 14.33
C ASN A 135 -1.35 -28.07 13.81
N GLY A 136 -1.22 -28.43 12.52
CA GLY A 136 0.05 -28.68 11.86
C GLY A 136 0.74 -29.98 12.30
N GLN A 137 0.01 -30.96 12.81
CA GLN A 137 0.56 -32.25 13.28
C GLN A 137 0.39 -33.38 12.25
N ALA A 138 -0.70 -33.37 11.49
CA ALA A 138 -1.14 -34.52 10.70
C ALA A 138 -0.16 -34.92 9.58
N PHE A 139 0.58 -33.96 9.02
CA PHE A 139 1.60 -34.23 8.02
C PHE A 139 3.02 -34.40 8.58
N ARG A 140 3.22 -34.23 9.90
CA ARG A 140 4.50 -34.48 10.58
C ARG A 140 4.59 -35.86 11.20
N TYR A 141 3.48 -36.32 11.77
CA TYR A 141 3.44 -37.55 12.54
C TYR A 141 2.36 -38.48 11.99
N PRO A 142 2.64 -39.80 11.86
CA PRO A 142 1.64 -40.76 11.40
C PRO A 142 0.54 -41.01 12.43
N TYR A 143 0.81 -40.76 13.72
CA TYR A 143 -0.14 -40.92 14.82
C TYR A 143 -0.13 -39.69 15.71
N SER A 144 -1.30 -39.35 16.27
CA SER A 144 -1.44 -38.36 17.32
C SER A 144 -0.91 -38.86 18.67
N LEU A 145 -0.86 -37.97 19.66
CA LEU A 145 -0.40 -38.30 21.02
C LEU A 145 -1.24 -39.38 21.71
N ASP A 146 -2.51 -39.53 21.33
CA ASP A 146 -3.42 -40.56 21.85
C ASP A 146 -3.37 -41.88 21.04
N GLY A 147 -2.49 -41.97 20.03
CA GLY A 147 -2.32 -43.16 19.21
C GLY A 147 -3.28 -43.28 18.02
N THR A 148 -4.11 -42.27 17.75
CA THR A 148 -4.98 -42.25 16.57
C THR A 148 -4.17 -42.00 15.30
N LYS A 149 -4.40 -42.79 14.23
CA LYS A 149 -3.71 -42.59 12.95
C LYS A 149 -4.20 -41.31 12.27
N HIS A 150 -3.26 -40.43 11.91
CA HIS A 150 -3.56 -39.23 11.13
C HIS A 150 -3.95 -39.56 9.68
N LEU A 151 -4.67 -38.64 9.03
CA LEU A 151 -5.09 -38.72 7.62
C LEU A 151 -5.94 -39.96 7.27
N SER A 152 -6.58 -40.59 8.26
CA SER A 152 -7.37 -41.82 8.05
C SER A 152 -8.53 -41.66 7.06
N GLY A 153 -9.03 -40.44 6.87
CA GLY A 153 -10.05 -40.09 5.87
C GLY A 153 -9.52 -39.68 4.49
N ILE A 154 -8.19 -39.61 4.29
CA ILE A 154 -7.56 -39.16 3.04
C ILE A 154 -6.59 -40.24 2.57
N SER A 155 -7.00 -40.98 1.54
CA SER A 155 -6.20 -42.08 1.00
C SER A 155 -5.25 -41.67 -0.13
N CYS A 156 -5.46 -40.49 -0.73
CA CYS A 156 -4.66 -40.02 -1.87
C CYS A 156 -4.68 -38.50 -1.96
N ILE A 157 -3.55 -37.90 -2.33
CA ILE A 157 -3.44 -36.48 -2.68
C ILE A 157 -2.88 -36.41 -4.10
N ASN A 158 -3.62 -35.79 -5.01
CA ASN A 158 -3.12 -35.52 -6.35
C ASN A 158 -2.20 -34.29 -6.31
N LEU A 159 -0.91 -34.50 -6.58
CA LEU A 159 0.10 -33.44 -6.49
C LEU A 159 -0.18 -32.26 -7.44
N THR A 160 -0.65 -32.53 -8.66
CA THR A 160 -0.96 -31.47 -9.64
C THR A 160 -2.08 -30.57 -9.12
N ASN A 161 -3.17 -31.16 -8.63
CA ASN A 161 -4.28 -30.42 -8.05
C ASN A 161 -3.85 -29.61 -6.83
N PHE A 162 -3.10 -30.24 -5.90
CA PHE A 162 -2.60 -29.56 -4.71
C PHE A 162 -1.72 -28.36 -5.09
N TYR A 163 -0.81 -28.54 -6.05
CA TYR A 163 0.07 -27.47 -6.49
C TYR A 163 -0.67 -26.30 -7.13
N THR A 164 -1.64 -26.58 -8.01
CA THR A 164 -2.47 -25.55 -8.62
C THR A 164 -3.20 -24.73 -7.55
N ARG A 165 -3.87 -25.40 -6.60
CA ARG A 165 -4.55 -24.71 -5.49
C ARG A 165 -3.60 -23.91 -4.60
N PHE A 166 -2.40 -24.42 -4.37
CA PHE A 166 -1.39 -23.69 -3.59
C PHE A 166 -0.89 -22.42 -4.32
N LEU A 167 -0.75 -22.45 -5.65
CA LEU A 167 -0.42 -21.25 -6.43
C LEU A 167 -1.56 -20.22 -6.40
N GLU A 168 -2.81 -20.66 -6.54
CA GLU A 168 -3.99 -19.81 -6.43
C GLU A 168 -4.05 -19.13 -5.06
N LEU A 169 -3.89 -19.90 -3.97
CA LEU A 169 -3.83 -19.36 -2.62
C LEU A 169 -2.71 -18.32 -2.44
N ASN A 170 -1.49 -18.59 -2.92
CA ASN A 170 -0.39 -17.62 -2.83
C ASN A 170 -0.71 -16.32 -3.59
N ASN A 171 -1.37 -16.40 -4.75
CA ASN A 171 -1.80 -15.20 -5.47
C ASN A 171 -2.83 -14.40 -4.66
N HIS A 172 -3.77 -15.07 -4.00
CA HIS A 172 -4.73 -14.40 -3.12
C HIS A 172 -4.06 -13.77 -1.90
N PHE A 173 -3.09 -14.45 -1.27
CA PHE A 173 -2.30 -13.88 -0.18
C PHE A 173 -1.50 -12.65 -0.63
N ASN A 174 -0.86 -12.69 -1.80
CA ASN A 174 -0.14 -11.54 -2.36
C ASN A 174 -1.08 -10.35 -2.59
N ASN A 175 -2.30 -10.59 -3.10
CA ASN A 175 -3.30 -9.53 -3.25
C ASN A 175 -3.73 -8.94 -1.90
N MET A 176 -3.91 -9.77 -0.88
CA MET A 176 -4.25 -9.31 0.46
C MET A 176 -3.09 -8.54 1.11
N ASP A 177 -1.85 -8.98 0.90
CA ASP A 177 -0.66 -8.29 1.38
C ASP A 177 -0.50 -6.90 0.74
N LEU A 178 -0.67 -6.82 -0.57
CA LEU A 178 -0.65 -5.54 -1.31
C LEU A 178 -1.74 -4.58 -0.78
N LEU A 179 -2.96 -5.07 -0.57
CA LEU A 179 -4.04 -4.26 -0.02
C LEU A 179 -3.73 -3.81 1.41
N THR A 180 -3.39 -4.74 2.31
CA THR A 180 -3.11 -4.40 3.72
C THR A 180 -1.94 -3.44 3.87
N SER A 181 -0.89 -3.56 3.05
CA SER A 181 0.22 -2.60 3.01
C SER A 181 -0.23 -1.20 2.60
N ARG A 182 -1.08 -1.09 1.57
CA ARG A 182 -1.68 0.19 1.18
C ARG A 182 -2.59 0.76 2.27
N LEU A 183 -3.34 -0.09 2.97
CA LEU A 183 -4.19 0.33 4.09
C LEU A 183 -3.35 0.85 5.26
N VAL A 184 -2.21 0.25 5.55
CA VAL A 184 -1.26 0.77 6.56
C VAL A 184 -0.91 2.23 6.25
N GLU A 185 -0.50 2.52 5.02
CA GLU A 185 -0.18 3.89 4.59
C GLU A 185 -1.41 4.81 4.58
N GLU A 186 -2.58 4.31 4.17
CA GLU A 186 -3.85 5.04 4.12
C GLU A 186 -4.31 5.47 5.53
N TYR A 187 -4.31 4.54 6.48
CA TYR A 187 -4.77 4.77 7.86
C TYR A 187 -3.79 5.64 8.65
N GLN A 188 -2.50 5.60 8.32
CA GLN A 188 -1.51 6.55 8.87
C GLN A 188 -1.83 8.02 8.55
N GLN A 189 -2.59 8.30 7.48
CA GLN A 189 -3.05 9.66 7.17
C GLN A 189 -4.20 10.13 8.10
N LYS A 190 -4.76 9.22 8.91
CA LYS A 190 -5.84 9.51 9.87
C LYS A 190 -7.10 10.08 9.22
N ILE A 191 -7.39 9.68 7.98
CA ILE A 191 -8.61 10.03 7.26
C ILE A 191 -9.62 8.89 7.38
N TYR A 192 -10.19 8.77 8.57
CA TYR A 192 -11.33 7.91 8.87
C TYR A 192 -12.18 8.61 9.93
N ILE A 193 -13.49 8.51 9.84
CA ILE A 193 -14.39 9.14 10.82
C ILE A 193 -15.71 8.40 10.90
N ALA A 194 -16.29 8.37 12.10
CA ALA A 194 -17.59 7.74 12.33
C ALA A 194 -17.65 6.25 11.94
N GLY A 195 -16.52 5.54 12.05
CA GLY A 195 -16.41 4.13 11.64
C GLY A 195 -16.38 3.92 10.13
N LYS A 196 -16.07 4.97 9.36
CA LYS A 196 -15.96 4.92 7.90
C LYS A 196 -14.52 5.13 7.45
N SER A 197 -14.05 4.23 6.59
CA SER A 197 -12.71 4.33 6.01
C SER A 197 -12.63 5.44 4.96
N ARG A 198 -11.40 5.81 4.56
CA ARG A 198 -11.18 6.79 3.48
C ARG A 198 -11.95 6.41 2.21
N PHE A 199 -11.94 5.12 1.87
CA PHE A 199 -12.66 4.59 0.73
C PHE A 199 -14.17 4.83 0.83
N GLU A 200 -14.80 4.51 1.96
CA GLU A 200 -16.23 4.76 2.16
C GLU A 200 -16.57 6.25 2.15
N ILE A 201 -15.73 7.09 2.77
CA ILE A 201 -15.90 8.56 2.73
C ILE A 201 -15.86 9.07 1.28
N LYS A 202 -14.97 8.53 0.46
CA LYS A 202 -14.89 8.86 -0.98
C LYS A 202 -16.15 8.43 -1.73
N GLN A 203 -16.74 7.28 -1.41
CA GLN A 203 -18.02 6.86 -2.01
C GLN A 203 -19.18 7.76 -1.57
N ILE A 204 -19.23 8.13 -0.28
CA ILE A 204 -20.21 9.09 0.23
C ILE A 204 -20.07 10.45 -0.48
N ALA A 205 -18.84 10.91 -0.73
CA ALA A 205 -18.60 12.14 -1.49
C ALA A 205 -19.15 12.07 -2.92
N LYS A 206 -19.07 10.90 -3.58
CA LYS A 206 -19.62 10.69 -4.92
C LYS A 206 -21.14 10.63 -4.95
N ASP A 207 -21.76 10.16 -3.87
CA ASP A 207 -23.22 10.13 -3.73
C ASP A 207 -23.82 11.51 -3.39
N LEU A 208 -22.99 12.48 -2.99
CA LEU A 208 -23.43 13.85 -2.76
C LEU A 208 -23.53 14.63 -4.09
N PRO A 209 -24.56 15.46 -4.28
CA PRO A 209 -24.64 16.34 -5.43
C PRO A 209 -23.55 17.41 -5.36
N ASN A 210 -23.32 18.09 -6.48
CA ASN A 210 -22.48 19.29 -6.52
C ASN A 210 -22.90 20.28 -5.43
N ILE A 211 -21.92 20.86 -4.73
CA ILE A 211 -22.13 21.73 -3.57
C ILE A 211 -23.05 22.93 -3.86
N LYS A 212 -23.09 23.39 -5.12
CA LYS A 212 -23.98 24.48 -5.57
C LYS A 212 -25.47 24.14 -5.46
N ASN A 213 -25.83 22.86 -5.43
CA ASN A 213 -27.21 22.37 -5.41
C ASN A 213 -27.73 22.05 -4.00
N TRP A 214 -26.95 22.32 -2.95
CA TRP A 214 -27.30 21.90 -1.59
C TRP A 214 -28.39 22.73 -0.92
N ASN A 215 -28.71 23.90 -1.48
CA ASN A 215 -29.82 24.73 -1.03
C ASN A 215 -31.18 24.27 -1.58
N ASN A 216 -31.20 23.25 -2.44
CA ASN A 216 -32.43 22.73 -3.04
C ASN A 216 -33.20 21.84 -2.04
N SER A 217 -34.53 21.82 -2.17
CA SER A 217 -35.43 21.01 -1.33
C SER A 217 -35.05 19.53 -1.26
N ASN A 218 -34.55 18.98 -2.37
CA ASN A 218 -34.25 17.55 -2.51
C ASN A 218 -32.96 17.13 -1.79
N PHE A 219 -32.17 18.06 -1.24
CA PHE A 219 -30.94 17.70 -0.53
C PHE A 219 -31.22 16.92 0.76
N ARG A 220 -32.40 17.11 1.36
CA ARG A 220 -32.84 16.32 2.52
C ARG A 220 -32.99 14.85 2.14
N ASP A 221 -33.67 14.56 1.03
CA ASP A 221 -33.90 13.18 0.56
C ASP A 221 -32.59 12.48 0.22
N VAL A 222 -31.63 13.20 -0.38
CA VAL A 222 -30.28 12.67 -0.63
C VAL A 222 -29.59 12.28 0.68
N LYS A 223 -29.66 13.12 1.72
CA LYS A 223 -29.07 12.76 3.02
C LYS A 223 -29.73 11.55 3.64
N ASP A 224 -31.05 11.42 3.52
CA ASP A 224 -31.79 10.28 4.04
C ASP A 224 -31.44 8.98 3.29
N HIS A 225 -31.24 9.06 1.97
CA HIS A 225 -30.72 7.95 1.17
C HIS A 225 -29.30 7.53 1.59
N ILE A 226 -28.37 8.49 1.71
CA ILE A 226 -26.98 8.21 2.12
C ILE A 226 -26.95 7.60 3.52
N LYS A 227 -27.72 8.12 4.47
CA LYS A 227 -27.80 7.53 5.83
C LYS A 227 -28.23 6.07 5.78
N SER A 228 -29.23 5.76 4.98
CA SER A 228 -29.75 4.39 4.83
C SER A 228 -28.70 3.48 4.17
N LYS A 229 -28.09 3.93 3.07
CA LYS A 229 -27.08 3.16 2.31
C LYS A 229 -25.84 2.81 3.13
N TYR A 230 -25.37 3.71 3.98
CA TYR A 230 -24.12 3.53 4.74
C TYR A 230 -24.31 3.25 6.24
N ALA A 231 -25.55 3.04 6.69
CA ALA A 231 -25.92 2.85 8.08
C ALA A 231 -25.40 3.97 9.02
N LEU A 232 -25.70 5.23 8.66
CA LEU A 232 -25.23 6.41 9.39
C LEU A 232 -26.35 7.12 10.15
N SER A 233 -26.05 7.58 11.37
CA SER A 233 -26.85 8.62 12.02
C SER A 233 -26.66 9.99 11.37
N SER A 234 -27.61 10.91 11.60
CA SER A 234 -27.53 12.30 11.12
C SER A 234 -26.26 13.02 11.60
N ASN A 235 -25.80 12.75 12.82
CA ASN A 235 -24.58 13.33 13.37
C ASN A 235 -23.33 12.80 12.65
N GLN A 236 -23.25 11.48 12.43
CA GLN A 236 -22.14 10.86 11.71
C GLN A 236 -22.03 11.40 10.27
N LEU A 237 -23.15 11.45 9.54
CA LEU A 237 -23.18 12.02 8.19
C LEU A 237 -22.73 13.48 8.17
N SER A 238 -23.16 14.29 9.15
CA SER A 238 -22.75 15.70 9.25
C SER A 238 -21.24 15.85 9.44
N LYS A 239 -20.63 15.01 10.30
CA LYS A 239 -19.17 14.98 10.49
C LYS A 239 -18.43 14.62 9.20
N ILE A 240 -18.91 13.60 8.49
CA ILE A 240 -18.34 13.17 7.20
C ILE A 240 -18.44 14.28 6.15
N ILE A 241 -19.62 14.92 6.01
CA ILE A 241 -19.82 16.05 5.09
C ILE A 241 -18.86 17.21 5.40
N ASN A 242 -18.63 17.52 6.68
CA ASN A 242 -17.71 18.58 7.06
C ASN A 242 -16.27 18.24 6.66
N LEU A 243 -15.81 17.01 6.89
CA LEU A 243 -14.51 16.54 6.40
C LEU A 243 -14.41 16.66 4.88
N ILE A 244 -15.43 16.20 4.14
CA ILE A 244 -15.46 16.27 2.67
C ILE A 244 -15.25 17.70 2.16
N LYS A 245 -15.90 18.69 2.80
CA LYS A 245 -15.80 20.12 2.39
C LYS A 245 -14.41 20.72 2.56
N THR A 246 -13.60 20.18 3.45
CA THR A 246 -12.30 20.74 3.86
C THR A 246 -11.12 19.89 3.44
N HIS A 247 -11.37 18.71 2.88
CA HIS A 247 -10.33 17.78 2.45
C HIS A 247 -10.08 17.88 0.93
N ARG A 248 -8.83 18.04 0.49
CA ARG A 248 -8.50 18.29 -0.93
C ARG A 248 -9.01 17.18 -1.85
N GLU A 249 -8.83 15.92 -1.47
CA GLU A 249 -9.28 14.79 -2.28
C GLU A 249 -10.81 14.77 -2.47
N PHE A 250 -11.56 15.08 -1.41
CA PHE A 250 -13.01 14.85 -1.40
C PHE A 250 -13.82 16.09 -1.82
N SER A 251 -13.31 17.28 -1.51
CA SER A 251 -13.96 18.54 -1.84
C SER A 251 -14.13 18.71 -3.35
N LEU A 252 -13.14 18.27 -4.14
CA LEU A 252 -13.23 18.33 -5.59
C LEU A 252 -14.36 17.45 -6.15
N ILE A 253 -14.63 16.30 -5.51
CA ILE A 253 -15.72 15.39 -5.91
C ILE A 253 -17.08 16.10 -5.85
N ILE A 254 -17.30 16.94 -4.84
CA ILE A 254 -18.51 17.76 -4.72
C ILE A 254 -18.43 19.09 -5.49
N GLY A 255 -17.43 19.26 -6.36
CA GLY A 255 -17.25 20.42 -7.23
C GLY A 255 -16.64 21.64 -6.53
N LYS A 256 -15.86 21.44 -5.46
CA LYS A 256 -15.15 22.51 -4.74
C LYS A 256 -13.65 22.24 -4.75
N GLU A 257 -12.89 22.96 -5.58
CA GLU A 257 -11.43 22.97 -5.48
C GLU A 257 -11.01 23.69 -4.19
N LEU A 258 -9.95 23.19 -3.55
CA LEU A 258 -9.25 23.84 -2.44
C LEU A 258 -7.87 24.29 -2.92
N PRO A 259 -7.72 25.56 -3.34
CA PRO A 259 -6.48 26.05 -3.95
C PRO A 259 -5.28 26.02 -2.99
N LEU A 260 -4.09 25.80 -3.54
CA LEU A 260 -2.83 25.95 -2.80
C LEU A 260 -2.50 27.44 -2.60
N VAL A 261 -2.59 27.90 -1.36
CA VAL A 261 -2.38 29.33 -1.00
C VAL A 261 -0.99 29.82 -1.37
N GLU A 262 0.02 28.94 -1.33
CA GLU A 262 1.42 29.29 -1.58
C GLU A 262 1.84 29.25 -3.05
N LEU A 263 0.98 28.77 -3.95
CA LEU A 263 1.28 28.60 -5.37
C LEU A 263 0.14 29.14 -6.24
N THR A 264 0.33 30.36 -6.72
CA THR A 264 -0.63 30.99 -7.65
C THR A 264 -0.50 30.41 -9.06
N PRO A 265 -1.58 30.40 -9.87
CA PRO A 265 -1.49 29.99 -11.28
C PRO A 265 -0.49 30.81 -12.08
N GLY A 266 -0.33 32.11 -11.77
CA GLY A 266 0.64 32.99 -12.42
C GLY A 266 2.09 32.62 -12.10
N ASP A 267 2.41 32.36 -10.83
CA ASP A 267 3.75 31.90 -10.45
C ASP A 267 4.06 30.51 -11.01
N PHE A 268 3.07 29.62 -11.02
CA PHE A 268 3.22 28.29 -11.59
C PHE A 268 3.44 28.33 -13.10
N SER A 269 2.64 29.12 -13.82
CA SER A 269 2.79 29.35 -15.26
C SER A 269 4.20 29.85 -15.60
N TRP A 270 4.66 30.88 -14.88
CA TRP A 270 6.02 31.42 -15.07
C TRP A 270 7.10 30.38 -14.81
N PHE A 271 6.92 29.55 -13.77
CA PHE A 271 7.86 28.47 -13.47
C PHE A 271 7.94 27.45 -14.61
N ILE A 272 6.79 26.99 -15.14
CA ILE A 272 6.75 26.02 -16.24
C ILE A 272 7.38 26.59 -17.52
N GLU A 273 7.15 27.85 -17.86
CA GLU A 273 7.82 28.52 -18.99
C GLU A 273 9.35 28.50 -18.86
N ASN A 274 9.84 28.85 -17.67
CA ASN A 274 11.29 28.88 -17.41
C ASN A 274 11.88 27.47 -17.32
N TYR A 275 11.12 26.48 -16.82
CA TYR A 275 11.55 25.08 -16.83
C TYR A 275 11.68 24.55 -18.27
N ASN A 276 10.72 24.84 -19.15
CA ASN A 276 10.81 24.43 -20.55
C ASN A 276 12.02 25.08 -21.25
N SER A 277 12.29 26.36 -20.96
CA SER A 277 13.46 27.05 -21.49
C SER A 277 14.77 26.47 -20.95
N PHE A 278 14.79 26.07 -19.67
CA PHE A 278 15.91 25.35 -19.07
C PHE A 278 16.19 24.03 -19.78
N ILE A 279 15.16 23.20 -20.00
CA ILE A 279 15.30 21.92 -20.70
C ILE A 279 15.80 22.14 -22.12
N HIS A 280 15.24 23.10 -22.86
CA HIS A 280 15.69 23.43 -24.21
C HIS A 280 17.16 23.88 -24.24
N GLU A 281 17.58 24.80 -23.36
CA GLU A 281 18.98 25.24 -23.31
C GLU A 281 19.92 24.12 -22.86
N ARG A 282 19.51 23.29 -21.91
CA ARG A 282 20.27 22.14 -21.42
C ARG A 282 20.52 21.13 -22.53
N ASP A 283 19.49 20.79 -23.29
CA ASP A 283 19.57 19.75 -24.32
C ASP A 283 20.35 20.22 -25.55
N ASN A 284 20.43 21.53 -25.79
CA ASN A 284 21.17 22.14 -26.91
C ASN A 284 22.52 22.77 -26.50
N GLY A 285 22.87 22.75 -25.22
CA GLY A 285 24.01 23.48 -24.68
C GLY A 285 25.12 22.56 -24.16
N ASN A 286 26.38 23.02 -24.24
CA ASN A 286 27.54 22.22 -23.83
C ASN A 286 27.98 22.45 -22.37
N ASP A 287 27.34 23.36 -21.63
CA ASP A 287 27.74 23.72 -20.25
C ASP A 287 26.54 23.68 -19.30
N TYR A 288 26.26 22.47 -18.79
CA TYR A 288 25.19 22.22 -17.82
C TYR A 288 25.32 23.10 -16.57
N VAL A 289 26.55 23.33 -16.07
CA VAL A 289 26.78 24.05 -14.83
C VAL A 289 26.38 25.52 -14.99
N LYS A 290 26.81 26.16 -16.09
CA LYS A 290 26.44 27.54 -16.42
C LYS A 290 24.94 27.69 -16.62
N ILE A 291 24.31 26.77 -17.36
CA ILE A 291 22.86 26.78 -17.62
C ILE A 291 22.09 26.59 -16.30
N SER A 292 22.45 25.59 -15.49
CA SER A 292 21.84 25.33 -14.19
C SER A 292 21.94 26.55 -13.26
N ASN A 293 23.12 27.19 -13.17
CA ASN A 293 23.30 28.38 -12.34
C ASN A 293 22.50 29.60 -12.84
N LYS A 294 22.37 29.78 -14.16
CA LYS A 294 21.51 30.81 -14.77
C LYS A 294 20.05 30.65 -14.32
N TYR A 295 19.50 29.45 -14.44
CA TYR A 295 18.10 29.19 -14.09
C TYR A 295 17.86 29.17 -12.57
N LEU A 296 18.84 28.71 -11.79
CA LEU A 296 18.82 28.84 -10.33
C LEU A 296 18.67 30.30 -9.91
N ALA A 297 19.48 31.20 -10.46
CA ALA A 297 19.43 32.62 -10.14
C ALA A 297 18.07 33.23 -10.49
N LYS A 298 17.54 32.93 -11.69
CA LYS A 298 16.20 33.38 -12.12
C LYS A 298 15.10 32.94 -11.16
N ILE A 299 15.04 31.64 -10.84
CA ILE A 299 14.00 31.08 -9.95
C ILE A 299 14.13 31.67 -8.54
N LYS A 300 15.35 31.74 -8.01
CA LYS A 300 15.62 32.28 -6.67
C LYS A 300 15.20 33.73 -6.52
N GLN A 301 15.34 34.53 -7.58
CA GLN A 301 14.94 35.94 -7.62
C GLN A 301 13.42 36.12 -7.73
N ARG A 302 12.75 35.37 -8.62
CA ARG A 302 11.32 35.57 -8.91
C ARG A 302 10.38 34.87 -7.92
N LEU A 303 10.73 33.67 -7.45
CA LEU A 303 9.86 32.87 -6.58
C LEU A 303 10.26 33.02 -5.11
N ASN A 304 9.24 33.25 -4.27
CA ASN A 304 9.43 33.27 -2.83
C ASN A 304 9.65 31.84 -2.29
N LEU A 305 10.12 31.72 -1.06
CA LEU A 305 10.46 30.42 -0.47
C LEU A 305 9.23 29.50 -0.34
N LYS A 306 8.05 30.06 -0.02
CA LYS A 306 6.82 29.28 0.13
C LYS A 306 6.39 28.66 -1.21
N THR A 307 6.46 29.43 -2.29
CA THR A 307 6.14 28.95 -3.64
C THR A 307 7.11 27.86 -4.10
N ILE A 308 8.43 28.03 -3.88
CA ILE A 308 9.42 26.98 -4.16
C ILE A 308 9.14 25.72 -3.33
N THR A 309 8.82 25.89 -2.05
CA THR A 309 8.47 24.78 -1.15
C THR A 309 7.23 24.03 -1.64
N SER A 310 6.18 24.75 -2.05
CA SER A 310 4.95 24.17 -2.60
C SER A 310 5.25 23.30 -3.82
N ILE A 311 6.02 23.81 -4.80
CA ILE A 311 6.41 23.06 -6.01
C ILE A 311 7.24 21.82 -5.65
N ALA A 312 8.19 21.94 -4.70
CA ALA A 312 9.01 20.81 -4.26
C ALA A 312 8.18 19.69 -3.63
N ILE A 313 7.20 20.02 -2.79
CA ILE A 313 6.35 19.00 -2.16
C ILE A 313 5.39 18.37 -3.17
N ILE A 314 4.84 19.14 -4.11
CA ILE A 314 4.04 18.59 -5.21
C ILE A 314 4.88 17.61 -6.04
N TYR A 315 6.16 17.91 -6.25
CA TYR A 315 7.08 16.97 -6.90
C TYR A 315 7.23 15.69 -6.07
N ASP A 316 7.51 15.77 -4.77
CA ASP A 316 7.63 14.57 -3.91
C ASP A 316 6.35 13.73 -3.94
N ILE A 317 5.19 14.37 -3.83
CA ILE A 317 3.88 13.72 -3.90
C ILE A 317 3.73 12.97 -5.23
N GLY A 318 4.08 13.61 -6.35
CA GLY A 318 3.97 12.98 -7.67
C GLY A 318 5.03 11.91 -7.94
N PHE A 319 6.23 12.03 -7.35
CA PHE A 319 7.33 11.11 -7.59
C PHE A 319 7.18 9.82 -6.79
N PHE A 320 6.72 9.94 -5.55
CA PHE A 320 6.57 8.82 -4.61
C PHE A 320 5.12 8.34 -4.46
N ASP A 321 4.18 8.87 -5.26
CA ASP A 321 2.74 8.55 -5.22
C ASP A 321 2.13 8.72 -3.80
N LEU A 322 2.48 9.84 -3.15
CA LEU A 322 2.10 10.09 -1.76
C LEU A 322 0.70 10.67 -1.63
N TYR A 323 0.09 10.49 -0.46
CA TYR A 323 -1.18 11.11 -0.11
C TYR A 323 -1.12 12.66 -0.06
N PRO A 324 -2.21 13.38 -0.40
CA PRO A 324 -2.21 14.84 -0.43
C PRO A 324 -1.95 15.52 0.93
N GLU A 325 -2.12 14.80 2.03
CA GLU A 325 -1.85 15.21 3.41
C GLU A 325 -0.37 15.50 3.64
N VAL A 326 0.51 14.88 2.84
CA VAL A 326 1.95 15.17 2.84
C VAL A 326 2.23 16.65 2.59
N TYR A 327 1.40 17.31 1.77
CA TYR A 327 1.55 18.74 1.50
C TYR A 327 1.54 19.57 2.77
N ASP A 328 0.53 19.39 3.63
CA ASP A 328 0.39 20.18 4.85
C ASP A 328 1.38 19.71 5.93
N ARG A 329 1.60 18.39 6.04
CA ARG A 329 2.49 17.78 7.04
C ARG A 329 3.94 18.24 6.88
N ASP A 330 4.44 18.24 5.64
CA ASP A 330 5.86 18.43 5.38
C ASP A 330 6.20 19.90 5.02
N PHE A 331 5.19 20.77 4.85
CA PHE A 331 5.37 22.17 4.45
C PHE A 331 6.34 22.94 5.36
N ASP A 332 6.08 22.93 6.67
CA ASP A 332 6.87 23.67 7.65
C ASP A 332 8.27 23.12 7.82
N PHE A 333 8.45 21.81 7.63
CA PHE A 333 9.76 21.18 7.62
C PHE A 333 10.56 21.59 6.38
N MET A 334 9.96 21.46 5.19
CA MET A 334 10.61 21.78 3.92
C MET A 334 10.96 23.25 3.79
N LYS A 335 10.12 24.15 4.31
CA LYS A 335 10.36 25.60 4.32
C LYS A 335 11.60 26.00 5.15
N LYS A 336 12.10 25.15 6.06
CA LYS A 336 13.35 25.40 6.80
C LYS A 336 14.61 25.14 5.96
N LYS A 337 14.49 24.44 4.82
CA LYS A 337 15.62 24.18 3.92
C LYS A 337 16.02 25.45 3.15
N ARG A 338 17.29 25.53 2.75
CA ARG A 338 17.78 26.67 1.93
C ARG A 338 17.12 26.63 0.56
N LYS A 339 16.65 27.79 0.07
CA LYS A 339 16.04 27.95 -1.28
C LYS A 339 16.86 27.26 -2.38
N GLU A 340 18.17 27.44 -2.36
CA GLU A 340 19.06 26.88 -3.39
C GLU A 340 19.04 25.35 -3.43
N ILE A 341 19.01 24.69 -2.27
CA ILE A 341 18.96 23.23 -2.19
C ILE A 341 17.65 22.73 -2.79
N LEU A 342 16.51 23.37 -2.47
CA LEU A 342 15.22 23.00 -3.02
C LEU A 342 15.18 23.17 -4.55
N ILE A 343 15.67 24.30 -5.05
CA ILE A 343 15.64 24.57 -6.49
C ILE A 343 16.49 23.54 -7.25
N ARG A 344 17.72 23.28 -6.80
CA ARG A 344 18.62 22.33 -7.46
C ARG A 344 18.13 20.89 -7.40
N HIS A 345 17.43 20.49 -6.36
CA HIS A 345 16.97 19.12 -6.22
C HIS A 345 15.64 18.87 -6.97
N TYR A 346 14.70 19.82 -6.88
CA TYR A 346 13.31 19.60 -7.29
C TYR A 346 12.90 20.33 -8.58
N LEU A 347 13.47 21.50 -8.83
CA LEU A 347 12.99 22.40 -9.89
C LEU A 347 13.92 22.40 -11.11
N ILE A 348 15.21 22.11 -10.91
CA ILE A 348 16.23 22.07 -11.95
C ILE A 348 16.90 20.70 -11.88
N GLY A 349 16.42 19.74 -12.68
CA GLY A 349 16.90 18.36 -12.63
C GLY A 349 16.71 17.61 -13.94
N ASN A 350 16.76 16.28 -13.84
CA ASN A 350 16.49 15.36 -14.96
C ASN A 350 15.08 15.65 -15.50
N GLY A 351 14.87 15.50 -16.82
CA GLY A 351 13.72 16.03 -17.59
C GLY A 351 12.30 15.57 -17.21
N ILE A 352 12.11 15.04 -16.01
CA ILE A 352 10.86 14.46 -15.49
C ILE A 352 10.06 15.42 -14.59
N VAL A 353 10.59 16.61 -14.23
CA VAL A 353 9.93 17.52 -13.26
C VAL A 353 8.51 17.85 -13.69
N LYS A 354 8.28 18.16 -14.97
CA LYS A 354 6.94 18.50 -15.48
C LYS A 354 5.96 17.34 -15.36
N SER A 355 6.36 16.13 -15.75
CA SER A 355 5.50 14.94 -15.65
C SER A 355 5.23 14.57 -14.20
N THR A 356 6.23 14.67 -13.32
CA THR A 356 6.08 14.43 -11.89
C THR A 356 5.11 15.43 -11.26
N LEU A 357 5.24 16.72 -11.57
CA LEU A 357 4.32 17.75 -11.08
C LEU A 357 2.88 17.52 -11.56
N LYS A 358 2.69 17.01 -12.78
CA LYS A 358 1.36 16.64 -13.30
C LYS A 358 0.71 15.54 -12.46
N VAL A 359 1.47 14.51 -12.09
CA VAL A 359 0.99 13.44 -11.18
C VAL A 359 0.67 14.02 -9.81
N GLY A 360 1.58 14.80 -9.23
CA GLY A 360 1.39 15.41 -7.91
C GLY A 360 0.18 16.33 -7.83
N LEU A 361 -0.05 17.18 -8.83
CA LEU A 361 -1.23 18.04 -8.91
C LEU A 361 -2.53 17.26 -9.08
N SER A 362 -2.48 16.11 -9.76
CA SER A 362 -3.63 15.20 -9.91
C SER A 362 -4.01 14.58 -8.57
N ILE A 363 -3.02 14.09 -7.81
CA ILE A 363 -3.23 13.55 -6.46
C ILE A 363 -3.75 14.65 -5.51
N MET A 364 -3.19 15.86 -5.60
CA MET A 364 -3.59 17.03 -4.84
C MET A 364 -4.94 17.64 -5.25
N CYS A 365 -5.57 17.11 -6.31
CA CYS A 365 -6.87 17.55 -6.81
C CYS A 365 -6.88 19.05 -7.16
N GLN A 366 -5.88 19.51 -7.94
CA GLN A 366 -5.70 20.92 -8.35
C GLN A 366 -5.97 21.13 -9.86
N PRO A 367 -7.23 21.06 -10.33
CA PRO A 367 -7.57 21.24 -11.74
C PRO A 367 -7.11 22.59 -12.30
N THR A 368 -7.17 23.68 -11.53
CA THR A 368 -6.73 25.01 -11.98
C THR A 368 -5.24 25.02 -12.37
N LEU A 369 -4.39 24.36 -11.58
CA LEU A 369 -2.96 24.26 -11.87
C LEU A 369 -2.66 23.22 -12.98
N LEU A 370 -3.47 22.17 -13.09
CA LEU A 370 -3.36 21.21 -14.20
C LEU A 370 -3.69 21.86 -15.55
N GLU A 371 -4.67 22.76 -15.60
CA GLU A 371 -4.99 23.54 -16.81
C GLU A 371 -3.80 24.39 -17.25
N VAL A 372 -3.08 25.01 -16.29
CA VAL A 372 -1.83 25.73 -16.60
C VAL A 372 -0.82 24.82 -17.28
N LEU A 373 -0.60 23.60 -16.78
CA LEU A 373 0.31 22.64 -17.42
C LEU A 373 -0.14 22.26 -18.84
N ALA A 374 -1.44 22.02 -19.03
CA ALA A 374 -2.01 21.61 -20.32
C ALA A 374 -1.76 22.66 -21.42
N LEU A 375 -1.81 23.95 -21.09
CA LEU A 375 -1.50 25.04 -22.03
C LEU A 375 -0.07 24.95 -22.60
N TYR A 376 0.88 24.35 -21.88
CA TYR A 376 2.25 24.15 -22.34
C TYR A 376 2.50 22.79 -23.00
N ASP A 377 1.65 21.80 -22.78
CA ASP A 377 1.68 20.53 -23.52
C ASP A 377 1.14 20.72 -24.97
N CYS A 378 0.13 21.57 -25.15
CA CYS A 378 -0.43 21.85 -26.50
C CYS A 378 0.47 22.77 -27.35
N LYS A 379 1.35 23.59 -26.75
CA LYS A 379 2.26 24.47 -27.49
C LYS A 379 3.45 23.71 -28.13
N THR A 380 3.71 22.47 -27.71
CA THR A 380 4.75 21.60 -28.30
C THR A 380 4.28 20.80 -29.51
N THR A 381 2.99 20.88 -29.88
CA THR A 381 2.44 20.32 -31.12
C THR A 381 2.06 21.45 -32.07
N LYS A 382 3.05 22.15 -32.64
CA LYS A 382 2.86 22.77 -33.96
C LYS A 382 3.48 21.80 -34.99
N PRO A 383 2.75 21.40 -36.05
CA PRO A 383 3.32 20.53 -37.07
C PRO A 383 4.47 21.26 -37.75
N LEU A 384 5.54 20.51 -38.03
CA LEU A 384 6.56 20.86 -39.02
C LEU A 384 5.91 21.05 -40.40
#